data_AF-A0A972YE16-F1
#
_entry.id   AF-A0A972YE16-F1
#
_cell.length_a   1.000
_cell.length_b   1.000
_cell.length_c   1.000
_cell.angle_alpha   90.00
_cell.angle_beta   90.00
_cell.angle_gamma   90.00
#
_symmetry.space_group_name_H-M   'P 1'
#
loop_
_entity.id
_entity.type
_entity.pdbx_description
1 polymer ?
#
loop_
_entity_poly.entity_id
_entity_poly.type
_entity_poly.pdbx_seq_one_letter_code
_entity_poly.pdbx_strand_id
1 'polypeptide(L)'
;MMYNKTIDVCSGIFLSLLSIAIYLYAEQQYVGSGVNRYGPNFFPQVVSVMLLLASLTLIYQALKGNSLKNFETINKKGFIRTSIVLGFAIAYLFLMQVAGFYLATGIFLFVTMKFLGLKSYLVTLIVSACVATIVFGIFKVFLKIPLPEGLF
;
A
#
# COMPACT_ATOMS: atom_id res chain seq x y z
N MET A 1 -17.00 -24.58 -8.13
CA MET A 1 -17.73 -23.50 -7.42
C MET A 1 -17.44 -23.49 -5.91
N MET A 2 -17.47 -24.63 -5.21
CA MET A 2 -17.12 -24.68 -3.78
C MET A 2 -15.64 -24.33 -3.46
N TYR A 3 -14.70 -24.70 -4.34
CA TYR A 3 -13.26 -24.43 -4.16
C TYR A 3 -12.94 -22.92 -4.01
N ASN A 4 -13.48 -22.08 -4.90
CA ASN A 4 -13.25 -20.63 -4.88
C ASN A 4 -13.85 -19.99 -3.63
N LYS A 5 -15.04 -20.45 -3.21
CA LYS A 5 -15.69 -19.98 -1.98
C LYS A 5 -14.82 -20.24 -0.75
N THR A 6 -14.25 -21.44 -0.62
CA THR A 6 -13.40 -21.78 0.53
C THR A 6 -12.12 -20.95 0.54
N ILE A 7 -11.52 -20.67 -0.62
CA ILE A 7 -10.31 -19.83 -0.72
C ILE A 7 -10.60 -18.38 -0.37
N ASP A 8 -11.68 -17.80 -0.88
CA ASP A 8 -12.05 -16.41 -0.59
C ASP A 8 -12.37 -16.24 0.90
N VAL A 9 -13.09 -17.19 1.50
CA VAL A 9 -13.38 -17.19 2.94
C VAL A 9 -12.10 -17.37 3.76
N CYS A 10 -11.22 -18.31 3.40
CA CYS A 10 -9.96 -18.54 4.10
C CYS A 10 -9.03 -17.31 4.01
N SER A 11 -8.90 -16.71 2.81
CA SER A 11 -8.13 -15.49 2.59
C SER A 11 -8.71 -14.32 3.38
N GLY A 12 -10.04 -14.17 3.40
CA GLY A 12 -10.73 -13.16 4.17
C GLY A 12 -10.51 -13.31 5.68
N ILE A 13 -10.60 -14.52 6.22
CA ILE A 13 -10.32 -14.80 7.65
C ILE A 13 -8.87 -14.51 7.98
N PHE A 14 -7.94 -14.91 7.13
CA PHE A 14 -6.52 -14.62 7.33
C PHE A 14 -6.25 -13.10 7.35
N LEU A 15 -6.81 -12.37 6.37
CA LEU A 15 -6.65 -10.91 6.28
C LEU A 15 -7.32 -10.17 7.44
N SER A 16 -8.46 -10.66 7.93
CA SER A 16 -9.13 -10.05 9.08
C SER A 16 -8.33 -10.24 10.37
N LEU A 17 -7.77 -11.43 10.60
CA LEU A 17 -6.86 -11.70 11.72
C LEU A 17 -5.59 -10.85 11.63
N LEU A 18 -4.96 -10.79 10.45
CA LEU A 18 -3.79 -9.95 10.20
C LEU A 18 -4.10 -8.48 10.47
N SER A 19 -5.26 -8.00 10.04
CA SER A 19 -5.71 -6.64 10.29
C SER A 19 -5.83 -6.34 11.79
N ILE A 20 -6.49 -7.22 12.56
CA ILE A 20 -6.63 -7.05 14.01
C ILE A 20 -5.25 -7.06 14.67
N ALA A 21 -4.36 -7.97 14.27
CA ALA A 21 -3.00 -8.02 14.78
C ALA A 21 -2.22 -6.73 14.51
N ILE A 22 -2.31 -6.16 13.29
CA ILE A 22 -1.67 -4.89 12.95
C ILE A 22 -2.23 -3.75 13.80
N TYR A 23 -3.55 -3.68 13.99
CA TYR A 23 -4.18 -2.63 14.80
C TYR A 23 -3.68 -2.65 16.25
N LEU A 24 -3.72 -3.83 16.88
CA LEU A 24 -3.29 -4.03 18.27
C LEU A 24 -1.79 -3.79 18.43
N TYR A 25 -0.98 -4.27 17.49
CA TYR A 25 0.47 -4.04 17.51
C TYR A 25 0.79 -2.54 17.39
N ALA A 26 0.08 -1.82 16.51
CA ALA A 26 0.28 -0.40 16.34
C ALA A 26 -0.13 0.41 17.57
N GLU A 27 -1.20 -0.02 18.25
CA GLU A 27 -1.63 0.56 19.51
C GLU A 27 -0.63 0.28 20.65
N GLN A 28 0.04 -0.87 20.67
CA GLN A 28 1.02 -1.15 21.73
C GLN A 28 2.38 -0.47 21.50
N GLN A 29 2.85 -0.45 20.25
CA GLN A 29 4.25 -0.07 19.95
C GLN A 29 4.41 1.37 19.46
N TYR A 30 3.38 1.94 18.83
CA TYR A 30 3.49 3.26 18.19
C TYR A 30 2.61 4.33 18.85
N VAL A 31 2.08 4.06 20.05
CA VAL A 31 1.43 5.09 20.87
C VAL A 31 2.48 6.13 21.24
N GLY A 32 2.41 7.28 20.55
CA GLY A 32 3.32 8.39 20.79
C GLY A 32 3.17 8.91 22.21
N SER A 33 4.27 8.93 22.97
CA SER A 33 4.33 9.46 24.34
C SER A 33 4.40 11.00 24.38
N GLY A 34 3.63 11.71 23.53
CA GLY A 34 3.80 13.14 23.30
C GLY A 34 2.50 13.94 23.16
N VAL A 35 2.61 15.26 23.33
CA VAL A 35 1.55 16.29 23.43
C VAL A 35 0.53 16.33 22.25
N ASN A 36 0.69 15.52 21.20
CA ASN A 36 -0.24 15.48 20.06
C ASN A 36 -1.30 14.38 20.24
N ARG A 37 -2.54 14.69 19.83
CA ARG A 37 -3.69 13.78 19.88
C ARG A 37 -3.58 12.56 18.95
N TYR A 38 -2.73 12.62 17.93
CA TYR A 38 -2.50 11.55 16.96
C TYR A 38 -1.00 11.26 16.85
N GLY A 39 -0.63 10.00 17.06
CA GLY A 39 0.75 9.51 16.99
C GLY A 39 1.04 8.72 15.70
N PRO A 40 2.27 8.20 15.55
CA PRO A 40 2.65 7.36 14.41
C PRO A 40 1.78 6.10 14.25
N ASN A 41 1.11 5.64 15.32
CA ASN A 41 0.12 4.56 15.30
C ASN A 41 -1.10 4.83 14.41
N PHE A 42 -1.44 6.10 14.15
CA PHE A 42 -2.65 6.46 13.41
C PHE A 42 -2.66 5.88 11.99
N PHE A 43 -1.53 5.95 11.28
CA PHE A 43 -1.46 5.45 9.92
C PHE A 43 -1.65 3.92 9.82
N PRO A 44 -0.89 3.09 10.58
CA PRO A 44 -1.15 1.65 10.64
C PRO A 44 -2.58 1.30 11.06
N GLN A 45 -3.17 2.05 12.01
CA GLN A 45 -4.55 1.83 12.45
C GLN A 45 -5.55 2.08 11.32
N VAL A 46 -5.45 3.20 10.60
CA VAL A 46 -6.35 3.48 9.46
C VAL A 46 -6.24 2.40 8.38
N VAL A 47 -5.01 2.01 8.03
CA VAL A 47 -4.77 0.96 7.02
C VAL A 47 -5.34 -0.38 7.47
N SER A 48 -5.18 -0.73 8.75
CA SER A 48 -5.78 -1.95 9.30
C SER A 48 -7.31 -1.89 9.24
N VAL A 49 -7.96 -0.80 9.62
CA VAL A 49 -9.44 -0.70 9.51
C VAL A 49 -9.89 -0.86 8.06
N MET A 50 -9.20 -0.25 7.09
CA MET A 50 -9.48 -0.44 5.66
C MET A 50 -9.31 -1.90 5.23
N LEU A 51 -8.25 -2.56 5.69
CA LEU A 51 -7.99 -3.98 5.42
C LEU A 51 -9.07 -4.88 6.03
N LEU A 52 -9.52 -4.58 7.25
CA LEU A 52 -10.62 -5.29 7.91
C LEU A 52 -11.90 -5.18 7.08
N LEU A 53 -12.27 -3.96 6.68
CA LEU A 53 -13.45 -3.74 5.84
C LEU A 53 -13.33 -4.50 4.50
N ALA A 54 -12.18 -4.43 3.84
CA ALA A 54 -11.94 -5.19 2.62
C ALA A 54 -12.08 -6.71 2.84
N SER A 55 -11.52 -7.24 3.94
CA SER A 55 -11.62 -8.67 4.28
C SER A 55 -13.06 -9.11 4.57
N LEU A 56 -13.84 -8.29 5.27
CA LEU A 56 -15.25 -8.55 5.57
C LEU A 56 -16.09 -8.53 4.30
N THR A 57 -15.85 -7.58 3.39
CA THR A 57 -16.54 -7.53 2.09
C THR A 57 -16.19 -8.74 1.21
N LEU A 58 -14.97 -9.26 1.28
CA LEU A 58 -14.55 -10.48 0.60
C LEU A 58 -15.33 -11.71 1.12
N ILE A 59 -15.38 -11.87 2.46
CA ILE A 59 -16.13 -12.95 3.10
C ILE A 59 -17.62 -12.85 2.75
N TYR A 60 -18.20 -11.65 2.86
CA TYR A 60 -19.61 -11.42 2.53
C TYR A 60 -19.93 -11.80 1.08
N GLN A 61 -19.08 -11.41 0.12
CA GLN A 61 -19.25 -11.78 -1.28
C GLN A 61 -19.12 -13.29 -1.51
N ALA A 62 -18.16 -13.94 -0.86
CA ALA A 62 -17.97 -15.38 -0.95
C ALA A 62 -19.17 -16.16 -0.37
N LEU A 63 -19.75 -15.69 0.75
CA LEU A 63 -20.95 -16.27 1.35
C LEU A 63 -22.18 -16.10 0.46
N LYS A 64 -22.32 -14.95 -0.21
CA LYS A 64 -23.39 -14.67 -1.18
C LYS A 64 -23.27 -15.46 -2.49
N GLY A 65 -22.20 -16.24 -2.67
CA GLY A 65 -21.94 -17.00 -3.90
C GLY A 65 -21.40 -16.14 -5.04
N ASN A 66 -21.00 -14.89 -4.75
CA ASN A 66 -20.35 -13.97 -5.68
C ASN A 66 -18.83 -14.10 -5.63
N SER A 67 -18.31 -15.28 -5.27
CA SER A 67 -16.88 -15.58 -5.36
C SER A 67 -16.42 -15.38 -6.81
N LEU A 68 -15.22 -14.82 -6.99
CA LEU A 68 -14.62 -14.69 -8.33
C LEU A 68 -14.58 -16.07 -8.99
N LYS A 69 -15.33 -16.22 -10.10
CA LYS A 69 -15.47 -17.51 -10.80
C LYS A 69 -14.19 -17.93 -11.51
N ASN A 70 -13.33 -16.97 -11.85
CA ASN A 70 -12.07 -17.21 -12.54
C ASN A 70 -10.93 -16.79 -11.61
N PHE A 71 -10.11 -17.76 -11.19
CA PHE A 71 -8.74 -17.43 -10.82
C PHE A 71 -8.07 -16.95 -12.10
N GLU A 72 -7.62 -15.69 -12.12
CA GLU A 72 -6.67 -15.29 -13.16
C GLU A 72 -5.45 -16.19 -13.00
N THR A 73 -5.26 -17.09 -13.96
CA THR A 73 -4.04 -17.89 -14.00
C THR A 73 -2.87 -16.93 -14.14
N ILE A 74 -1.84 -17.12 -13.32
CA ILE A 74 -0.63 -16.31 -13.39
C ILE A 74 -0.01 -16.52 -14.77
N ASN A 75 -0.30 -15.60 -15.70
CA ASN A 75 0.31 -15.60 -17.02
C ASN A 75 1.79 -15.23 -16.83
N LYS A 76 2.71 -15.92 -17.53
CA LYS A 76 4.14 -15.59 -17.53
C LYS A 76 4.39 -14.09 -17.74
N LYS A 77 3.62 -13.43 -18.62
CA LYS A 77 3.72 -11.98 -18.84
C LYS A 77 3.30 -11.15 -17.62
N GLY A 78 2.25 -11.58 -16.91
CA GLY A 78 1.80 -10.94 -15.67
C GLY A 78 2.82 -11.10 -14.56
N PHE A 79 3.37 -12.31 -14.40
CA PHE A 79 4.44 -12.59 -13.44
C PHE A 79 5.66 -11.70 -13.67
N ILE A 80 6.17 -11.64 -14.91
CA ILE A 80 7.32 -10.81 -15.27
C ILE A 80 7.05 -9.33 -14.96
N ARG A 81 5.86 -8.81 -15.30
CA ARG A 81 5.48 -7.42 -14.99
C ARG A 81 5.49 -7.17 -13.48
N THR A 82 4.89 -8.05 -12.68
CA THR A 82 4.89 -7.93 -11.22
C THR A 82 6.31 -7.98 -10.66
N SER A 83 7.16 -8.87 -11.15
CA SER A 83 8.57 -8.95 -10.73
C SER A 83 9.35 -7.68 -11.08
N ILE A 84 9.10 -7.05 -12.23
CA ILE A 84 9.75 -5.78 -12.60
C ILE A 84 9.30 -4.64 -11.68
N VAL A 85 8.01 -4.55 -11.38
CA VAL A 85 7.48 -3.53 -10.44
C VAL A 85 8.06 -3.74 -9.04
N LEU A 86 8.20 -4.99 -8.61
CA LEU A 86 8.90 -5.32 -7.36
C LEU A 86 10.37 -4.86 -7.40
N GLY A 87 11.05 -5.04 -8.53
CA GLY A 87 12.39 -4.50 -8.77
C GLY A 87 12.45 -2.96 -8.65
N PHE A 88 11.47 -2.24 -9.18
CA PHE A 88 11.37 -0.79 -8.99
C PHE A 88 11.16 -0.39 -7.53
N ALA A 89 10.35 -1.16 -6.78
CA ALA A 89 10.15 -0.91 -5.36
C ALA A 89 11.45 -1.12 -4.56
N ILE A 90 12.26 -2.13 -4.92
CA ILE A 90 13.59 -2.34 -4.32
C ILE A 90 14.53 -1.18 -4.69
N ALA A 91 14.58 -0.80 -5.97
CA ALA A 91 15.40 0.33 -6.43
C ALA A 91 15.01 1.65 -5.73
N TYR A 92 13.73 1.85 -5.46
CA TYR A 92 13.23 3.00 -4.69
C TYR A 92 13.80 3.07 -3.28
N LEU A 93 14.02 1.94 -2.60
CA LEU A 93 14.63 1.94 -1.26
C LEU A 93 16.06 2.50 -1.30
N PHE A 94 16.86 2.12 -2.30
CA PHE A 94 18.21 2.65 -2.48
C PHE A 94 18.19 4.12 -2.91
N LEU A 95 17.30 4.46 -3.84
CA LEU A 95 17.15 5.83 -4.33
C LEU A 95 16.72 6.79 -3.21
N MET A 96 15.85 6.33 -2.29
CA MET A 96 15.41 7.12 -1.14
C MET A 96 16.57 7.50 -0.21
N GLN A 97 17.55 6.61 -0.02
CA GLN A 97 18.71 6.92 0.82
C GLN A 97 19.56 8.05 0.22
N VAL A 98 19.66 8.12 -1.11
CA VAL A 98 20.50 9.10 -1.81
C VAL A 98 19.75 10.40 -2.10
N ALA A 99 18.56 10.31 -2.69
CA ALA A 99 17.80 11.44 -3.22
C ALA A 99 16.71 11.97 -2.27
N GLY A 100 16.49 11.29 -1.14
CA GLY A 100 15.42 11.62 -0.21
C GLY A 100 14.04 11.12 -0.65
N PHE A 101 13.08 11.18 0.26
CA PHE A 101 11.72 10.65 0.10
C PHE A 101 10.98 11.31 -1.07
N TYR A 102 11.03 12.64 -1.17
CA TYR A 102 10.20 13.38 -2.13
C TYR A 102 10.56 13.06 -3.59
N LEU A 103 11.86 13.19 -3.93
CA LEU A 103 12.36 12.87 -5.27
C LEU A 103 12.25 11.38 -5.59
N ALA A 104 12.65 10.50 -4.65
CA ALA A 104 12.58 9.06 -4.87
C ALA A 104 11.14 8.59 -5.11
N THR A 105 10.17 9.11 -4.35
CA THR A 105 8.75 8.74 -4.52
C THR A 105 8.21 9.25 -5.84
N GLY A 106 8.53 10.50 -6.21
CA GLY A 106 8.13 11.07 -7.50
C GLY A 106 8.64 10.24 -8.68
N ILE A 107 9.93 9.90 -8.68
CA ILE A 107 10.56 9.07 -9.72
C ILE A 107 9.95 7.67 -9.74
N PHE A 108 9.80 7.03 -8.57
CA PHE A 108 9.22 5.70 -8.45
C PHE A 108 7.80 5.63 -9.02
N LEU A 109 6.94 6.58 -8.63
CA LEU A 109 5.57 6.65 -9.12
C LEU A 109 5.51 6.91 -10.63
N PHE A 110 6.33 7.86 -11.12
CA PHE A 110 6.38 8.18 -12.53
C PHE A 110 6.80 6.97 -13.38
N VAL A 111 7.92 6.33 -13.02
CA VAL A 111 8.46 5.17 -13.74
C VAL A 111 7.46 4.01 -13.70
N THR A 112 6.88 3.72 -12.53
CA THR A 112 5.92 2.63 -12.37
C THR A 112 4.66 2.88 -13.20
N MET A 113 4.08 4.08 -13.16
CA MET A 113 2.89 4.42 -13.96
C MET A 113 3.18 4.35 -15.46
N LYS A 114 4.33 4.86 -15.91
CA LYS A 114 4.76 4.74 -17.32
C LYS A 114 4.92 3.28 -17.74
N PHE A 115 5.54 2.46 -16.89
CA PHE A 115 5.72 1.04 -17.16
C PHE A 115 4.40 0.27 -17.20
N LEU A 116 3.42 0.64 -16.37
CA LEU A 116 2.06 0.08 -16.39
C LEU A 116 1.23 0.54 -17.60
N GLY A 117 1.73 1.48 -18.40
CA GLY A 117 1.12 1.87 -19.68
C GLY A 117 0.37 3.21 -19.65
N LEU A 118 0.57 4.06 -18.65
CA LEU A 118 0.02 5.42 -18.67
C LEU A 118 0.62 6.22 -19.85
N LYS A 119 -0.23 6.58 -20.82
CA LYS A 119 0.23 7.20 -22.07
C LYS A 119 0.68 8.65 -21.89
N SER A 120 -0.10 9.44 -21.14
CA SER A 120 0.14 10.88 -20.98
C SER A 120 1.27 11.16 -19.99
N TYR A 121 2.38 11.73 -20.49
CA TYR A 121 3.52 12.15 -19.67
C TYR A 121 3.14 13.25 -18.68
N LEU A 122 2.36 14.23 -19.14
CA LEU A 122 1.96 15.38 -18.33
C LEU A 122 1.05 14.96 -17.18
N VAL A 123 0.06 14.08 -17.45
CA VAL A 123 -0.79 13.52 -16.39
C VAL A 123 0.04 12.68 -15.42
N THR A 124 0.96 11.85 -15.93
CA THR A 124 1.80 11.02 -15.06
C THR A 124 2.64 11.88 -14.12
N LEU A 125 3.27 12.95 -14.64
CA LEU A 125 4.11 13.86 -13.87
C LEU A 125 3.31 14.59 -12.79
N ILE A 126 2.14 15.14 -13.15
CA ILE A 126 1.27 15.84 -12.19
C ILE A 126 0.80 14.89 -11.10
N VAL A 127 0.32 13.69 -11.48
CA VAL A 127 -0.18 12.72 -10.51
C VAL A 127 0.95 12.25 -9.60
N SER A 128 2.14 11.92 -10.13
CA SER A 128 3.27 11.50 -9.29
C SER A 128 3.69 12.59 -8.31
N ALA A 129 3.76 13.85 -8.75
CA ALA A 129 4.14 14.97 -7.88
C ALA A 129 3.06 15.26 -6.83
N CYS A 130 1.79 15.24 -7.22
CA CYS A 130 0.67 15.47 -6.33
C CYS A 130 0.59 14.39 -5.24
N VAL A 131 0.67 13.12 -5.62
CA VAL A 131 0.66 12.00 -4.67
C VAL A 131 1.86 12.07 -3.74
N ALA A 132 3.07 12.30 -4.26
CA ALA A 132 4.27 12.45 -3.41
C ALA A 132 4.12 13.60 -2.41
N THR A 133 3.55 14.74 -2.82
CA THR A 133 3.29 15.89 -1.95
C THR A 133 2.27 15.59 -0.86
N ILE A 134 1.15 14.95 -1.22
CA ILE A 134 0.10 14.59 -0.26
C ILE A 134 0.66 13.63 0.79
N VAL A 135 1.37 12.57 0.35
CA VAL A 135 1.96 11.59 1.28
C VAL A 135 3.01 12.27 2.16
N PHE A 136 3.88 13.10 1.59
CA PHE A 136 4.86 13.86 2.37
C PHE A 136 4.19 14.76 3.43
N GLY A 137 3.11 15.45 3.08
CA GLY A 137 2.33 16.27 4.02
C GLY A 137 1.71 15.44 5.14
N ILE A 138 1.12 14.29 4.82
CA ILE A 138 0.57 13.38 5.83
C ILE A 138 1.66 12.94 6.81
N PHE A 139 2.81 12.47 6.33
CA PHE A 139 3.84 11.93 7.20
C PHE A 139 4.65 13.01 7.93
N LYS A 140 5.13 14.04 7.23
CA LYS A 140 5.98 15.10 7.82
C LYS A 140 5.19 16.11 8.63
N VAL A 141 4.02 16.55 8.16
CA VAL A 141 3.26 17.65 8.81
C VAL A 141 2.22 17.09 9.78
N PHE A 142 1.40 16.14 9.34
CA PHE A 142 0.30 15.61 10.17
C PHE A 142 0.80 14.60 11.22
N LEU A 143 1.61 13.62 10.80
CA LEU A 143 2.16 12.59 11.70
C LEU A 143 3.49 12.98 12.36
N LYS A 144 4.15 14.05 11.89
CA LYS A 144 5.46 14.52 12.37
C LYS A 144 6.54 13.42 12.38
N ILE A 145 6.48 12.52 11.40
CA ILE A 145 7.46 11.46 11.22
C ILE A 145 8.62 12.01 10.39
N PRO A 146 9.88 11.91 10.85
CA PRO A 146 11.03 12.31 10.07
C PRO A 146 11.14 11.39 8.84
N LEU A 147 11.14 12.01 7.65
CA LEU A 147 11.36 11.32 6.38
C LEU A 147 12.79 11.55 5.92
N PRO A 148 13.41 10.60 5.20
CA PRO A 148 14.74 10.79 4.62
C PRO A 148 14.75 12.01 3.69
N GLU A 149 15.62 12.97 3.96
CA GLU A 149 15.75 14.17 3.12
C GLU A 149 16.75 13.95 1.97
N GLY A 150 17.60 12.92 2.07
CA GLY A 150 18.63 12.58 1.09
C GLY A 150 20.02 12.97 1.58
N LEU A 151 21.02 12.79 0.71
CA LEU A 151 22.42 13.17 0.98
C LEU A 151 22.73 14.64 0.59
N PHE A 152 21.78 15.33 -0.05
CA PHE A 152 21.95 16.68 -0.60
C PHE A 152 20.76 17.56 -0.24
#